data_AF-A0A7R9ZXZ9-F1
#
_entry.id   AF-A0A7R9ZXZ9-F1
#
_cell.length_a   1.000
_cell.length_b   1.000
_cell.length_c   1.000
_cell.angle_alpha   90.00
_cell.angle_beta   90.00
_cell.angle_gamma   90.00
#
_symmetry.space_group_name_H-M   'P 1'
#
loop_
_entity.id
_entity.type
_entity.pdbx_description
1 polymer ?
#
loop_
_entity_poly.entity_id
_entity_poly.type
_entity_poly.pdbx_seq_one_letter_code
_entity_poly.pdbx_strand_id
1 'polypeptide(L)'
;QGLPPSRSSLGARSMAAAAQPILRVELRSVAGEVAELEVPEASTGLELKQRVWELWGLNPELQKLVVGARVLEDTEELAMSCAGRRAPLPVAVTVVLSWGELCARLRGGESGQRLAALRSLAELPQEMASRGNACAVDSVGACLADDELAVRQAAVKALEALARRGDQHATAVVAERLQACSVGARCSALEALAVVAGSGGPPL
;
A
#
# COMPACT_ATOMS: atom_id res chain seq x y z
N GLN A 1 38.79 -33.08 -58.23
CA GLN A 1 37.70 -32.14 -57.89
C GLN A 1 36.52 -32.97 -57.40
N GLY A 2 35.99 -32.66 -56.21
CA GLY A 2 34.81 -33.35 -55.66
C GLY A 2 34.94 -33.69 -54.17
N LEU A 3 34.95 -32.67 -53.31
CA LEU A 3 34.57 -32.86 -51.91
C LEU A 3 33.04 -33.05 -51.82
N PRO A 4 32.52 -33.92 -50.94
CA PRO A 4 31.10 -33.95 -50.61
C PRO A 4 30.73 -32.80 -49.64
N PRO A 5 29.51 -32.25 -49.69
CA PRO A 5 29.07 -31.23 -48.75
C PRO A 5 28.75 -31.85 -47.39
N SER A 6 29.38 -31.28 -46.36
CA SER A 6 29.16 -31.59 -44.95
C SER A 6 27.75 -31.20 -44.52
N ARG A 7 27.09 -32.15 -43.84
CA ARG A 7 25.89 -31.95 -43.04
C ARG A 7 26.10 -30.84 -42.02
N SER A 8 25.17 -29.89 -41.95
CA SER A 8 24.99 -29.00 -40.81
C SER A 8 23.52 -28.56 -40.76
N SER A 9 22.63 -29.51 -40.49
CA SER A 9 21.28 -29.18 -40.04
C SER A 9 21.40 -28.66 -38.60
N LEU A 10 21.62 -27.37 -38.44
CA LEU A 10 21.39 -26.68 -37.18
C LEU A 10 19.89 -26.80 -36.88
N GLY A 11 19.56 -27.78 -36.05
CA GLY A 11 18.35 -27.74 -35.25
C GLY A 11 18.46 -26.59 -34.27
N ALA A 12 18.14 -25.38 -34.71
CA ALA A 12 17.77 -24.30 -33.81
C ALA A 12 16.41 -24.70 -33.22
N ARG A 13 16.49 -25.38 -32.08
CA ARG A 13 15.36 -25.65 -31.18
C ARG A 13 14.62 -24.34 -31.01
N SER A 14 13.42 -24.28 -31.58
CA SER A 14 12.41 -23.30 -31.21
C SER A 14 12.26 -23.37 -29.70
N MET A 15 12.81 -22.40 -28.98
CA MET A 15 12.44 -22.13 -27.59
C MET A 15 11.01 -21.61 -27.65
N ALA A 16 10.05 -22.52 -27.79
CA ALA A 16 8.70 -22.26 -27.33
C ALA A 16 8.86 -21.88 -25.85
N ALA A 17 8.68 -20.59 -25.54
CA ALA A 17 8.51 -20.13 -24.18
C ALA A 17 7.42 -21.03 -23.58
N ALA A 18 7.80 -21.94 -22.70
CA ALA A 18 6.85 -22.81 -22.02
C ALA A 18 5.87 -21.86 -21.33
N ALA A 19 4.61 -21.88 -21.76
CA ALA A 19 3.57 -21.06 -21.17
C ALA A 19 3.54 -21.40 -19.68
N GLN A 20 3.96 -20.47 -18.84
CA GLN A 20 3.94 -20.67 -17.40
C GLN A 20 2.47 -20.87 -17.01
N PRO A 21 2.16 -21.89 -16.18
CA PRO A 21 0.80 -22.10 -15.76
C PRO A 21 0.30 -20.84 -15.02
N ILE A 22 -0.96 -20.47 -15.26
CA ILE A 22 -1.57 -19.23 -14.79
C ILE A 22 -2.56 -19.57 -13.66
N LEU A 23 -2.40 -18.92 -12.52
CA LEU A 23 -3.37 -18.94 -11.42
C LEU A 23 -4.32 -17.76 -11.54
N ARG A 24 -5.61 -18.04 -11.36
CA ARG A 24 -6.61 -17.01 -11.07
C ARG A 24 -6.58 -16.71 -9.58
N VAL A 25 -6.43 -15.45 -9.25
CA VAL A 25 -6.36 -14.95 -7.88
C VAL A 25 -7.46 -13.93 -7.71
N GLU A 26 -8.19 -14.06 -6.61
CA GLU A 26 -9.17 -13.08 -6.19
C GLU A 26 -8.62 -12.35 -4.97
N LEU A 27 -8.22 -11.10 -5.16
CA LEU A 27 -7.84 -10.22 -4.06
C LEU A 27 -9.10 -9.73 -3.36
N ARG A 28 -9.06 -9.73 -2.03
CA ARG A 28 -10.12 -9.15 -1.19
C ARG A 28 -9.51 -8.26 -0.13
N SER A 29 -10.01 -7.03 0.01
CA SER A 29 -9.69 -6.18 1.15
C SER A 29 -10.64 -6.48 2.32
N VAL A 30 -10.22 -6.18 3.55
CA VAL A 30 -11.09 -6.25 4.74
C VAL A 30 -12.20 -5.19 4.74
N ALA A 31 -12.12 -4.20 3.86
CA ALA A 31 -13.16 -3.21 3.64
C ALA A 31 -14.26 -3.71 2.68
N GLY A 32 -14.00 -4.80 1.94
CA GLY A 32 -14.95 -5.42 1.02
C GLY A 32 -14.62 -5.21 -0.47
N GLU A 33 -13.52 -4.54 -0.79
CA GLU A 33 -13.06 -4.38 -2.17
C GLU A 33 -12.57 -5.73 -2.70
N VAL A 34 -12.88 -6.01 -3.97
CA VAL A 34 -12.49 -7.26 -4.63
C VAL A 34 -11.90 -6.94 -5.99
N ALA A 35 -10.82 -7.64 -6.36
CA ALA A 35 -10.24 -7.59 -7.69
C ALA A 35 -9.78 -8.98 -8.13
N GLU A 36 -9.97 -9.31 -9.39
CA GLU A 36 -9.46 -10.55 -9.98
C GLU A 36 -8.19 -10.28 -10.76
N LEU A 37 -7.21 -11.18 -10.64
CA LEU A 37 -5.96 -11.12 -11.38
C LEU A 37 -5.51 -12.51 -11.82
N GLU A 38 -4.85 -12.53 -12.96
CA GLU A 38 -4.20 -13.71 -13.51
C GLU A 38 -2.68 -13.52 -13.35
N VAL A 39 -2.04 -14.43 -12.63
CA VAL A 39 -0.58 -14.40 -12.35
C VAL A 39 0.04 -15.77 -12.62
N PRO A 40 1.32 -15.84 -13.02
CA PRO A 40 2.05 -17.10 -13.08
C PRO A 40 1.99 -17.86 -11.74
N GLU A 41 1.97 -19.20 -11.76
CA GLU A 41 1.95 -19.96 -10.49
C GLU A 41 3.21 -19.73 -9.64
N ALA A 42 4.34 -19.45 -10.31
CA ALA A 42 5.61 -19.13 -9.68
C ALA A 42 5.65 -17.72 -9.07
N SER A 43 4.56 -16.95 -9.16
CA SER A 43 4.55 -15.60 -8.62
C SER A 43 4.71 -15.60 -7.11
N THR A 44 5.59 -14.72 -6.65
CA THR A 44 5.95 -14.58 -5.24
C THR A 44 4.99 -13.64 -4.52
N GLY A 45 5.00 -13.69 -3.18
CA GLY A 45 4.28 -12.73 -2.35
C GLY A 45 4.64 -11.28 -2.70
N LEU A 46 5.91 -10.98 -2.99
CA LEU A 46 6.33 -9.63 -3.39
C LEU A 46 5.72 -9.19 -4.71
N GLU A 47 5.69 -10.06 -5.72
CA GLU A 47 5.06 -9.75 -7.01
C GLU A 47 3.56 -9.52 -6.85
N LEU A 48 2.88 -10.32 -6.04
CA LEU A 48 1.48 -10.09 -5.69
C LEU A 48 1.29 -8.74 -4.97
N LYS A 49 2.19 -8.37 -4.06
CA LYS A 49 2.14 -7.07 -3.39
C LYS A 49 2.31 -5.91 -4.38
N GLN A 50 3.19 -6.06 -5.37
CA GLN A 50 3.34 -5.08 -6.44
C GLN A 50 2.05 -4.95 -7.28
N ARG A 51 1.39 -6.07 -7.60
CA ARG A 51 0.11 -6.05 -8.30
C ARG A 51 -1.00 -5.38 -7.50
N VAL A 52 -1.05 -5.63 -6.18
CA VAL A 52 -1.97 -4.93 -5.26
C VAL A 52 -1.66 -3.43 -5.23
N TRP A 53 -0.39 -3.03 -5.26
CA TRP A 53 -0.01 -1.62 -5.33
C TRP A 53 -0.51 -0.96 -6.61
N GLU A 54 -0.30 -1.60 -7.76
CA GLU A 54 -0.75 -1.08 -9.05
C GLU A 54 -2.28 -0.95 -9.13
N LEU A 55 -3.01 -1.87 -8.49
CA LEU A 55 -4.48 -1.87 -8.51
C LEU A 55 -5.10 -0.91 -7.49
N TRP A 56 -4.55 -0.86 -6.28
CA TRP A 56 -5.19 -0.22 -5.13
C TRP A 56 -4.37 0.89 -4.48
N GLY A 57 -3.19 1.24 -5.02
CA GLY A 57 -2.32 2.28 -4.47
C GLY A 57 -1.64 1.91 -3.14
N LEU A 58 -1.79 0.67 -2.68
CA LEU A 58 -1.24 0.24 -1.40
C LEU A 58 0.26 -0.06 -1.55
N ASN A 59 1.14 0.65 -0.85
CA ASN A 59 2.57 0.34 -0.93
C ASN A 59 2.87 -1.10 -0.45
N PRO A 60 3.68 -1.90 -1.18
CA PRO A 60 3.98 -3.31 -0.86
C PRO A 60 4.38 -3.57 0.59
N GLU A 61 5.07 -2.64 1.21
CA GLU A 61 5.58 -2.80 2.57
C GLU A 61 4.49 -2.66 3.65
N LEU A 62 3.35 -2.06 3.31
CA LEU A 62 2.21 -1.87 4.22
C LEU A 62 1.16 -2.98 4.09
N GLN A 63 1.35 -3.86 3.10
CA GLN A 63 0.45 -4.96 2.81
C GLN A 63 0.87 -6.21 3.55
N LYS A 64 -0.14 -6.91 4.08
CA LYS A 64 -0.03 -8.28 4.53
C LYS A 64 -0.98 -9.13 3.69
N LEU A 65 -0.41 -10.01 2.88
CA LEU A 65 -1.18 -10.93 2.05
C LEU A 65 -1.48 -12.20 2.84
N VAL A 66 -2.75 -12.58 2.90
CA VAL A 66 -3.21 -13.74 3.67
C VAL A 66 -3.94 -14.71 2.74
N VAL A 67 -3.47 -15.95 2.67
CA VAL A 67 -4.09 -17.04 1.91
C VAL A 67 -4.68 -18.03 2.91
N GLY A 68 -6.01 -18.09 2.98
CA GLY A 68 -6.70 -18.86 4.02
C GLY A 68 -6.38 -18.33 5.42
N ALA A 69 -5.61 -19.09 6.20
CA ALA A 69 -5.18 -18.72 7.55
C ALA A 69 -3.68 -18.36 7.66
N ARG A 70 -2.96 -18.34 6.54
CA ARG A 70 -1.50 -18.12 6.50
C ARG A 70 -1.16 -16.80 5.85
N VAL A 71 -0.14 -16.14 6.38
CA VAL A 71 0.45 -14.95 5.78
C VAL A 71 1.43 -15.43 4.72
N LEU A 72 1.30 -14.91 3.49
CA LEU A 72 2.22 -15.17 2.40
C LEU A 72 3.45 -14.27 2.54
N GLU A 73 4.63 -14.87 2.67
CA GLU A 73 5.89 -14.14 2.75
C GLU A 73 6.34 -13.62 1.38
N ASP A 74 7.18 -12.60 1.35
CA ASP A 74 7.60 -11.92 0.12
C ASP A 74 8.32 -12.87 -0.86
N THR A 75 9.05 -13.86 -0.35
CA THR A 75 9.77 -14.86 -1.14
C THR A 75 8.98 -16.15 -1.37
N GLU A 76 7.81 -16.30 -0.73
CA GLU A 76 7.00 -17.51 -0.87
C GLU A 76 6.22 -17.48 -2.20
N GLU A 77 6.30 -18.56 -2.96
CA GLU A 77 5.52 -18.73 -4.19
C GLU A 77 4.05 -19.03 -3.87
N LEU A 78 3.13 -18.39 -4.60
CA LEU A 78 1.70 -18.54 -4.39
C LEU A 78 1.24 -19.99 -4.53
N ALA A 79 1.84 -20.74 -5.47
CA ALA A 79 1.53 -22.17 -5.68
C ALA A 79 1.74 -23.02 -4.41
N MET A 80 2.81 -22.76 -3.65
CA MET A 80 3.10 -23.51 -2.42
C MET A 80 2.05 -23.28 -1.33
N SER A 81 1.56 -22.04 -1.23
CA SER A 81 0.46 -21.68 -0.33
C SER A 81 -0.90 -22.26 -0.76
N CYS A 82 -1.02 -22.75 -2.01
CA CYS A 82 -2.24 -23.32 -2.58
C CYS A 82 -2.23 -24.86 -2.67
N ALA A 83 -1.11 -25.51 -2.30
CA ALA A 83 -0.92 -26.94 -2.42
C ALA A 83 -2.01 -27.72 -1.63
N GLY A 84 -2.92 -28.38 -2.37
CA GLY A 84 -4.00 -29.19 -1.79
C GLY A 84 -5.42 -28.81 -2.24
N ARG A 85 -5.61 -27.72 -3.00
CA ARG A 85 -6.93 -27.39 -3.56
C ARG A 85 -7.27 -28.27 -4.77
N ARG A 86 -8.49 -28.86 -4.76
CA ARG A 86 -9.12 -29.51 -5.92
C ARG A 86 -10.10 -28.51 -6.55
N ALA A 87 -10.10 -28.42 -7.88
CA ALA A 87 -11.00 -27.66 -8.76
C ALA A 87 -10.60 -26.19 -9.07
N PRO A 88 -11.10 -25.59 -10.16
CA PRO A 88 -10.58 -24.36 -10.79
C PRO A 88 -11.12 -23.10 -10.11
N LEU A 89 -11.11 -23.07 -8.78
CA LEU A 89 -11.54 -21.91 -8.01
C LEU A 89 -10.39 -20.90 -7.93
N PRO A 90 -10.68 -19.60 -8.04
CA PRO A 90 -9.66 -18.59 -7.83
C PRO A 90 -9.09 -18.69 -6.40
N VAL A 91 -7.79 -18.44 -6.29
CA VAL A 91 -7.09 -18.36 -5.01
C VAL A 91 -7.53 -17.06 -4.34
N ALA A 92 -8.35 -17.16 -3.29
CA ALA A 92 -8.73 -16.00 -2.50
C ALA A 92 -7.55 -15.54 -1.64
N VAL A 93 -7.09 -14.31 -1.87
CA VAL A 93 -6.02 -13.64 -1.12
C VAL A 93 -6.64 -12.45 -0.41
N THR A 94 -6.59 -12.45 0.92
CA THR A 94 -7.01 -11.29 1.71
C THR A 94 -5.85 -10.34 1.91
N VAL A 95 -6.02 -9.08 1.50
CA VAL A 95 -5.04 -8.01 1.71
C VAL A 95 -5.43 -7.25 2.96
N VAL A 96 -4.49 -7.20 3.92
CA VAL A 96 -4.65 -6.47 5.17
C VAL A 96 -3.61 -5.36 5.24
N LEU A 97 -4.04 -4.16 5.61
CA LEU A 97 -3.13 -3.07 5.94
C LEU A 97 -2.62 -3.22 7.37
N SER A 98 -1.30 -3.24 7.55
CA SER A 98 -0.67 -3.27 8.86
C SER A 98 -0.56 -1.86 9.43
N TRP A 99 -1.62 -1.38 10.08
CA TRP A 99 -1.62 -0.06 10.70
C TRP A 99 -0.55 0.12 11.78
N GLY A 100 -0.20 -0.93 12.52
CA GLY A 100 0.85 -0.87 13.54
C GLY A 100 2.23 -0.60 12.94
N GLU A 101 2.58 -1.30 11.86
CA GLU A 101 3.82 -1.09 11.12
C GLU A 101 3.87 0.30 10.49
N LEU A 102 2.75 0.73 9.91
CA LEU A 102 2.59 2.06 9.36
C LEU A 102 2.88 3.14 10.41
N CYS A 103 2.25 3.04 11.59
CA CYS A 103 2.46 3.99 12.68
C CYS A 103 3.89 3.94 13.24
N ALA A 104 4.51 2.76 13.30
CA ALA A 104 5.91 2.62 13.72
C ALA A 104 6.85 3.37 12.77
N ARG A 105 6.63 3.23 11.45
CA ARG A 105 7.41 3.95 10.42
C ARG A 105 7.23 5.45 10.47
N LEU A 106 6.00 5.93 10.70
CA LEU A 106 5.73 7.37 10.85
C LEU A 106 6.47 7.97 12.07
N ARG A 107 6.57 7.24 13.17
CA ARG A 107 7.19 7.73 14.41
C ARG A 107 8.72 7.59 14.46
N GLY A 108 9.26 6.51 13.90
CA GLY A 108 10.67 6.15 14.06
C GLY A 108 11.46 5.93 12.77
N GLY A 109 10.79 5.92 11.61
CA GLY A 109 11.47 5.76 10.33
C GLY A 109 12.22 7.01 9.91
N GLU A 110 13.21 6.88 9.02
CA GLU A 110 13.88 8.01 8.39
C GLU A 110 12.91 8.81 7.49
N SER A 111 13.27 10.04 7.13
CA SER A 111 12.38 10.96 6.39
C SER A 111 11.80 10.34 5.12
N GLY A 112 12.57 9.52 4.39
CA GLY A 112 12.09 8.79 3.22
C GLY A 112 11.01 7.74 3.53
N GLN A 113 11.17 7.01 4.64
CA GLN A 113 10.20 6.01 5.10
C GLN A 113 8.91 6.68 5.60
N ARG A 114 9.03 7.79 6.35
CA ARG A 114 7.89 8.60 6.77
C ARG A 114 7.12 9.12 5.56
N LEU A 115 7.83 9.70 4.58
CA LEU A 115 7.22 10.20 3.35
C LEU A 115 6.49 9.10 2.56
N ALA A 116 7.10 7.92 2.41
CA ALA A 116 6.48 6.79 1.72
C ALA A 116 5.21 6.31 2.45
N ALA A 117 5.25 6.22 3.78
CA ALA A 117 4.09 5.85 4.59
C ALA A 117 2.96 6.88 4.48
N LEU A 118 3.28 8.18 4.53
CA LEU A 118 2.30 9.27 4.38
C LEU A 118 1.65 9.30 3.00
N ARG A 119 2.43 9.09 1.93
CA ARG A 119 1.87 9.00 0.56
C ARG A 119 0.92 7.83 0.44
N SER A 120 1.31 6.67 0.97
CA SER A 120 0.46 5.48 0.97
C SER A 120 -0.87 5.76 1.67
N LEU A 121 -0.84 6.45 2.82
CA LEU A 121 -2.05 6.87 3.54
C LEU A 121 -2.94 7.81 2.74
N ALA A 122 -2.34 8.81 2.08
CA ALA A 122 -3.07 9.78 1.28
C ALA A 122 -3.73 9.17 0.03
N GLU A 123 -3.18 8.06 -0.47
CA GLU A 123 -3.68 7.32 -1.63
C GLU A 123 -4.68 6.21 -1.24
N LEU A 124 -4.88 5.94 0.06
CA LEU A 124 -5.83 4.91 0.49
C LEU A 124 -7.27 5.29 0.12
N PRO A 125 -8.07 4.33 -0.37
CA PRO A 125 -9.51 4.49 -0.46
C PRO A 125 -10.11 4.91 0.88
N GLN A 126 -11.03 5.87 0.87
CA GLN A 126 -11.62 6.44 2.08
C GLN A 126 -12.30 5.38 2.98
N GLU A 127 -12.81 4.30 2.39
CA GLU A 127 -13.41 3.17 3.11
C GLU A 127 -12.38 2.38 3.94
N MET A 128 -11.14 2.30 3.45
CA MET A 128 -10.02 1.70 4.16
C MET A 128 -9.43 2.66 5.20
N ALA A 129 -9.32 3.95 4.86
CA ALA A 129 -8.70 4.98 5.70
C ALA A 129 -9.58 5.39 6.90
N SER A 130 -10.90 5.49 6.72
CA SER A 130 -11.83 6.07 7.71
C SER A 130 -12.17 5.16 8.88
N ARG A 131 -11.66 3.92 8.91
CA ARG A 131 -11.89 2.99 10.02
C ARG A 131 -10.91 3.26 11.17
N GLY A 132 -11.23 4.32 11.93
CA GLY A 132 -11.02 4.37 13.37
C GLY A 132 -9.59 4.06 13.84
N ASN A 133 -8.59 4.71 13.26
CA ASN A 133 -7.22 4.56 13.74
C ASN A 133 -6.69 5.85 14.33
N ALA A 134 -7.13 6.17 15.55
CA ALA A 134 -6.63 7.30 16.32
C ALA A 134 -5.10 7.32 16.38
N CYS A 135 -4.46 6.15 16.49
CA CYS A 135 -3.01 6.00 16.43
C CYS A 135 -2.40 6.46 15.10
N ALA A 136 -3.08 6.23 13.97
CA ALA A 136 -2.63 6.73 12.67
C ALA A 136 -2.75 8.25 12.61
N VAL A 137 -3.86 8.83 13.06
CA VAL A 137 -4.05 10.29 13.13
C VAL A 137 -2.99 10.94 14.03
N ASP A 138 -2.70 10.38 15.20
CA ASP A 138 -1.65 10.85 16.11
C ASP A 138 -0.27 10.82 15.44
N SER A 139 0.03 9.71 14.75
CA SER A 139 1.32 9.50 14.10
C SER A 139 1.51 10.45 12.91
N VAL A 140 0.47 10.67 12.11
CA VAL A 140 0.50 11.66 11.02
C VAL A 140 0.57 13.08 11.58
N GLY A 141 -0.15 13.36 12.65
CA GLY A 141 -0.10 14.66 13.34
C GLY A 141 1.31 14.99 13.85
N ALA A 142 2.06 14.00 14.35
CA ALA A 142 3.47 14.19 14.71
C ALA A 142 4.32 14.61 13.49
N CYS A 143 4.05 14.06 12.31
CA CYS A 143 4.75 14.41 11.07
C CYS A 143 4.48 15.85 10.58
N LEU A 144 3.50 16.58 11.13
CA LEU A 144 3.33 18.02 10.84
C LEU A 144 4.47 18.87 11.42
N ALA A 145 5.17 18.37 12.42
CA ALA A 145 6.33 19.02 13.03
C ALA A 145 7.67 18.49 12.51
N ASP A 146 7.66 17.71 11.42
CA ASP A 146 8.87 17.16 10.81
C ASP A 146 9.81 18.26 10.31
N ASP A 147 11.12 18.01 10.33
CA ASP A 147 12.12 18.95 9.79
C ASP A 147 12.01 19.08 8.26
N GLU A 148 11.65 17.98 7.58
CA GLU A 148 11.56 17.92 6.13
C GLU A 148 10.23 18.47 5.61
N LEU A 149 10.29 19.43 4.67
CA LEU A 149 9.09 20.06 4.10
C LEU A 149 8.20 19.05 3.37
N ALA A 150 8.83 18.13 2.63
CA ALA A 150 8.09 17.10 1.90
C ALA A 150 7.27 16.20 2.83
N VAL A 151 7.80 15.88 4.02
CA VAL A 151 7.10 15.05 5.02
C VAL A 151 5.92 15.82 5.60
N ARG A 152 6.11 17.10 5.97
CA ARG A 152 5.00 17.93 6.49
C ARG A 152 3.85 18.07 5.49
N GLN A 153 4.15 18.33 4.22
CA GLN A 153 3.12 18.44 3.17
C GLN A 153 2.38 17.12 2.93
N ALA A 154 3.10 16.00 2.96
CA ALA A 154 2.48 14.69 2.85
C ALA A 154 1.60 14.38 4.07
N ALA A 155 1.96 14.85 5.26
CA ALA A 155 1.16 14.69 6.48
C ALA A 155 -0.17 15.43 6.41
N VAL A 156 -0.20 16.65 5.86
CA VAL A 156 -1.45 17.39 5.61
C VAL A 156 -2.39 16.58 4.70
N LYS A 157 -1.88 16.05 3.59
CA LYS A 157 -2.67 15.22 2.64
C LYS A 157 -3.15 13.91 3.26
N ALA A 158 -2.30 13.26 4.06
CA ALA A 158 -2.69 12.03 4.76
C ALA A 158 -3.78 12.28 5.80
N LEU A 159 -3.76 13.44 6.48
CA LEU A 159 -4.84 13.84 7.39
C LEU A 159 -6.16 14.08 6.65
N GLU A 160 -6.13 14.63 5.44
CA GLU A 160 -7.33 14.77 4.59
C GLU A 160 -7.99 13.42 4.31
N ALA A 161 -7.18 12.39 4.02
CA ALA A 161 -7.69 11.05 3.74
C ALA A 161 -8.20 10.31 4.99
N LEU A 162 -7.56 10.55 6.15
CA LEU A 162 -7.86 9.84 7.40
C LEU A 162 -9.00 10.48 8.21
N ALA A 163 -9.03 11.81 8.29
CA ALA A 163 -9.96 12.53 9.12
C ALA A 163 -11.28 12.74 8.38
N ARG A 164 -12.39 12.37 9.02
CA ARG A 164 -13.71 12.84 8.55
C ARG A 164 -13.80 14.35 8.78
N ARG A 165 -14.58 15.05 7.97
CA ARG A 165 -14.89 16.46 8.24
C ARG A 165 -15.48 16.60 9.65
N GLY A 166 -14.90 17.51 10.44
CA GLY A 166 -15.31 17.70 11.84
C GLY A 166 -14.81 16.62 12.79
N ASP A 167 -13.81 15.83 12.41
CA ASP A 167 -13.14 14.88 13.30
C ASP A 167 -12.48 15.65 14.46
N GLN A 168 -13.08 15.52 15.64
CA GLN A 168 -12.64 16.21 16.85
C GLN A 168 -11.26 15.72 17.31
N HIS A 169 -10.94 14.44 17.08
CA HIS A 169 -9.63 13.89 17.44
C HIS A 169 -8.55 14.47 16.54
N ALA A 170 -8.76 14.44 15.23
CA ALA A 170 -7.83 15.06 14.28
C ALA A 170 -7.65 16.56 14.53
N THR A 171 -8.73 17.27 14.85
CA THR A 171 -8.69 18.70 15.20
C THR A 171 -7.84 18.95 16.44
N ALA A 172 -8.00 18.15 17.50
CA ALA A 172 -7.23 18.28 18.73
C ALA A 172 -5.73 18.02 18.50
N VAL A 173 -5.40 16.95 17.77
CA VAL A 173 -4.01 16.59 17.42
C VAL A 173 -3.33 17.71 16.63
N VAL A 174 -4.02 18.28 15.64
CA VAL A 174 -3.47 19.39 14.84
C VAL A 174 -3.34 20.67 15.68
N ALA A 175 -4.31 20.95 16.55
CA ALA A 175 -4.27 22.12 17.43
C ALA A 175 -3.08 22.09 18.40
N GLU A 176 -2.71 20.91 18.91
CA GLU A 176 -1.50 20.73 19.72
C GLU A 176 -0.23 21.14 18.93
N ARG A 177 -0.18 20.80 17.63
CA ARG A 177 0.97 21.10 16.77
C ARG A 177 1.10 22.58 16.40
N LEU A 178 0.03 23.37 16.53
CA LEU A 178 0.12 24.84 16.40
C LEU A 178 0.97 25.49 17.49
N GLN A 179 1.15 24.81 18.63
CA GLN A 179 2.02 25.28 19.70
C GLN A 179 3.50 24.91 19.47
N ALA A 180 3.83 24.22 18.37
CA ALA A 180 5.20 23.81 18.05
C ALA A 180 6.09 24.99 17.62
N CYS A 181 7.39 24.85 17.90
CA CYS A 181 8.36 25.95 17.93
C CYS A 181 8.78 26.51 16.57
N SER A 182 8.62 25.77 15.47
CA SER A 182 9.07 26.21 14.14
C SER A 182 7.94 26.84 13.32
N VAL A 183 8.26 27.89 12.56
CA VAL A 183 7.30 28.54 11.65
C VAL A 183 6.76 27.54 10.63
N GLY A 184 7.62 26.65 10.12
CA GLY A 184 7.23 25.60 9.18
C GLY A 184 6.18 24.64 9.75
N ALA A 185 6.38 24.16 10.98
CA ALA A 185 5.41 23.29 11.64
C ALA A 185 4.07 23.98 11.88
N ARG A 186 4.09 25.27 12.27
CA ARG A 186 2.87 26.06 12.49
C ARG A 186 2.09 26.27 11.19
N CYS A 187 2.76 26.58 10.08
CA CYS A 187 2.10 26.71 8.78
C CYS A 187 1.42 25.41 8.35
N SER A 188 2.15 24.28 8.43
CA SER A 188 1.58 22.97 8.07
C SER A 188 0.44 22.55 8.99
N ALA A 189 0.51 22.87 10.29
CA ALA A 189 -0.60 22.63 11.22
C ALA A 189 -1.82 23.51 10.91
N LEU A 190 -1.64 24.78 10.51
CA LEU A 190 -2.76 25.63 10.08
C LEU A 190 -3.43 25.10 8.81
N GLU A 191 -2.63 24.65 7.83
CA GLU A 191 -3.13 24.01 6.61
C GLU A 191 -3.93 22.74 6.93
N ALA A 192 -3.36 21.85 7.76
CA ALA A 192 -4.05 20.65 8.23
C ALA A 192 -5.36 20.97 8.96
N LEU A 193 -5.37 22.03 9.79
CA LEU A 193 -6.57 22.44 10.52
C LEU A 193 -7.69 22.87 9.57
N ALA A 194 -7.36 23.64 8.53
CA ALA A 194 -8.33 24.05 7.51
C ALA A 194 -8.96 22.84 6.78
N VAL A 195 -8.17 21.80 6.56
CA VAL A 195 -8.63 20.55 5.94
C VAL A 195 -9.58 19.78 6.87
N VAL A 196 -9.18 19.52 8.12
CA VAL A 196 -9.94 18.64 9.03
C VAL A 196 -11.16 19.32 9.66
N ALA A 197 -11.11 20.63 9.89
CA ALA A 197 -12.25 21.39 10.41
C ALA A 197 -13.41 21.45 9.40
N GLY A 198 -13.12 21.22 8.10
CA GLY A 198 -14.00 21.60 7.01
C GLY A 198 -14.07 23.13 6.95
N SER A 199 -14.02 23.71 5.75
CA SER A 199 -14.27 25.14 5.58
C SER A 199 -15.64 25.52 6.18
N GLY A 200 -15.62 26.02 7.41
CA GLY A 200 -16.77 26.60 8.09
C GLY A 200 -17.15 27.90 7.38
N GLY A 201 -17.96 27.79 6.33
CA GLY A 201 -18.88 28.88 6.02
C GLY A 201 -19.83 29.04 7.23
N PRO A 202 -20.11 30.28 7.68
CA PRO A 202 -20.98 30.50 8.83
C PRO A 202 -22.35 29.84 8.59
N PRO A 203 -23.02 29.33 9.64
CA PRO A 203 -24.40 28.87 9.51
C PRO A 203 -25.26 30.06 9.07
N LEU A 204 -26.00 29.87 7.97
CA LEU A 204 -27.04 30.78 7.48
C LEU A 204 -28.15 30.94 8.54
#